data_AF-A0A380G0E6-F1
#
_entry.id   AF-A0A380G0E6-F1
#
_cell.length_a   1.000
_cell.length_b   1.000
_cell.length_c   1.000
_cell.angle_alpha   90.00
_cell.angle_beta   90.00
_cell.angle_gamma   90.00
#
_symmetry.space_group_name_H-M   'P 1'
#
loop_
_entity.id
_entity.type
_entity.pdbx_description
1 polymer ?
#
loop_
_entity_poly.entity_id
_entity_poly.type
_entity_poly.pdbx_seq_one_letter_code
_entity_poly.pdbx_strand_id
1 'polypeptide(L)'
;MSEQRFNIQQQYRQKFYQLPKVFFTNDKYIKLSNDAKIAYALLKDRLDLSIKNNWFDENGDIFFIYTNEKLKTILNCQNAKLVKIKKELTEVNLRL
;
A
#
# COMPACT_ATOMS: atom_id res chain seq x y z
N MET A 1 -11.34 -36.05 -11.94
CA MET A 1 -11.32 -34.79 -11.18
C MET A 1 -10.14 -34.85 -10.22
N SER A 2 -9.02 -34.21 -10.55
CA SER A 2 -7.83 -34.20 -9.71
C SER A 2 -8.02 -33.28 -8.51
N GLU A 3 -7.95 -33.81 -7.29
CA GLU A 3 -7.90 -33.02 -6.05
C GLU A 3 -6.66 -32.14 -6.05
N GLN A 4 -6.80 -30.85 -6.37
CA GLN A 4 -5.75 -29.87 -6.12
C GLN A 4 -5.73 -29.55 -4.62
N ARG A 5 -4.79 -30.15 -3.89
CA ARG A 5 -4.50 -29.80 -2.50
C ARG A 5 -3.67 -28.53 -2.46
N PHE A 6 -4.26 -27.43 -2.02
CA PHE A 6 -3.53 -26.17 -1.82
C PHE A 6 -2.81 -26.20 -0.47
N ASN A 7 -1.47 -26.13 -0.50
CA ASN A 7 -0.66 -26.03 0.71
C ASN A 7 -0.58 -24.57 1.20
N ILE A 8 -0.78 -24.33 2.50
CA ILE A 8 -0.73 -22.98 3.11
C ILE A 8 0.59 -22.23 2.82
N GLN A 9 1.73 -22.92 2.72
CA GLN A 9 3.03 -22.35 2.38
C GLN A 9 3.10 -21.93 0.91
N GLN A 10 2.46 -22.68 0.01
CA GLN A 10 2.34 -22.28 -1.39
C GLN A 10 1.44 -21.05 -1.54
N GLN A 11 0.33 -21.02 -0.81
CA GLN A 11 -0.58 -19.88 -0.84
C GLN A 11 0.03 -18.61 -0.22
N TYR A 12 0.89 -18.74 0.79
CA TYR A 12 1.64 -17.60 1.34
C TYR A 12 2.72 -17.11 0.38
N ARG A 13 3.42 -18.01 -0.34
CA ARG A 13 4.41 -17.64 -1.37
C ARG A 13 3.81 -16.91 -2.57
N GLN A 14 2.51 -17.07 -2.81
CA GLN A 14 1.79 -16.35 -3.86
C GLN A 14 1.32 -14.95 -3.42
N LYS A 15 1.51 -14.56 -2.15
CA LYS A 15 1.21 -13.20 -1.69
C LYS A 15 2.37 -12.27 -2.00
N PHE A 16 2.09 -11.19 -2.71
CA PHE A 16 3.05 -10.15 -3.06
C PHE A 16 2.38 -8.79 -2.98
N TYR A 17 3.19 -7.77 -2.66
CA TYR A 17 2.73 -6.38 -2.74
C TYR A 17 2.71 -5.92 -4.18
N GLN A 18 1.56 -5.42 -4.63
CA GLN A 18 1.41 -4.90 -5.97
C GLN A 18 1.91 -3.46 -6.05
N LEU A 19 2.97 -3.26 -6.82
CA LEU A 19 3.52 -1.93 -7.04
C LEU A 19 3.06 -1.39 -8.40
N PRO A 20 2.33 -0.27 -8.45
CA PRO A 20 1.85 0.30 -9.71
C PRO A 20 3.00 0.64 -10.67
N LYS A 21 2.93 0.13 -11.90
CA LYS A 21 3.93 0.43 -12.95
C LYS A 21 4.02 1.93 -13.26
N VAL A 22 2.93 2.67 -13.07
CA VAL A 22 2.85 4.12 -13.28
C VAL A 22 3.87 4.90 -12.44
N PHE A 23 4.32 4.33 -11.31
CA PHE A 23 5.36 4.91 -10.47
C PHE A 23 6.75 4.95 -11.12
N PHE A 24 6.94 4.25 -12.23
CA PHE A 24 8.20 4.24 -12.97
C PHE A 24 8.08 4.79 -14.39
N THR A 25 6.86 5.04 -14.88
CA THR A 25 6.64 5.51 -16.25
C THR A 25 6.14 6.94 -16.34
N ASN A 26 5.54 7.48 -15.27
CA ASN A 26 4.95 8.82 -15.28
C ASN A 26 5.86 9.80 -14.51
N ASP A 27 6.24 10.90 -15.15
CA ASP A 27 7.14 11.93 -14.58
C ASP A 27 6.63 12.53 -13.26
N LYS A 28 5.31 12.52 -13.05
CA LYS A 28 4.69 12.95 -11.80
C LYS A 28 5.06 12.05 -10.63
N TYR A 29 5.16 10.74 -10.86
CA TYR A 29 5.39 9.73 -9.81
C TYR A 29 6.82 9.19 -9.82
N ILE A 30 7.59 9.40 -10.90
CA ILE A 30 8.97 8.91 -11.01
C ILE A 30 9.87 9.52 -9.93
N LYS A 31 9.58 10.77 -9.54
CA LYS A 31 10.28 11.54 -8.49
C LYS A 31 10.05 11.00 -7.08
N LEU A 32 9.05 10.14 -6.86
CA LEU A 32 8.81 9.53 -5.56
C LEU A 32 10.00 8.66 -5.15
N SER A 33 10.35 8.70 -3.88
CA SER A 33 11.31 7.75 -3.33
C SER A 33 10.78 6.31 -3.46
N ASN A 34 11.69 5.35 -3.58
CA ASN A 34 11.32 3.93 -3.57
C ASN A 34 10.59 3.56 -2.28
N ASP A 35 10.95 4.18 -1.15
CA ASP A 35 10.25 4.02 0.13
C ASP A 35 8.79 4.47 0.04
N ALA A 36 8.50 5.61 -0.60
CA ALA A 36 7.14 6.08 -0.80
C ALA A 36 6.33 5.18 -1.75
N LYS A 37 6.96 4.65 -2.81
CA LYS A 37 6.34 3.68 -3.73
C LYS A 37 5.98 2.38 -3.02
N ILE A 38 6.89 1.86 -2.19
CA ILE A 38 6.68 0.66 -1.38
C ILE A 38 5.60 0.90 -0.33
N ALA A 39 5.63 2.06 0.36
CA ALA A 39 4.60 2.45 1.31
C ALA A 39 3.21 2.45 0.67
N TYR A 40 3.07 3.03 -0.51
CA TYR A 40 1.81 3.02 -1.23
C TYR A 40 1.35 1.59 -1.59
N ALA A 41 2.25 0.72 -2.05
CA ALA A 41 1.91 -0.68 -2.36
C ALA A 41 1.43 -1.45 -1.12
N LEU A 42 2.09 -1.26 0.03
CA LEU A 42 1.70 -1.84 1.31
C LEU A 42 0.33 -1.35 1.78
N LEU A 43 0.08 -0.05 1.62
CA LEU A 43 -1.19 0.59 1.93
C LEU A 43 -2.31 0.06 1.04
N LYS A 44 -2.04 -0.11 -0.25
CA LYS A 44 -3.03 -0.59 -1.22
C LYS A 44 -3.44 -2.05 -0.98
N ASP A 45 -2.49 -2.94 -0.66
CA ASP A 45 -2.78 -4.33 -0.29
C ASP A 45 -3.72 -4.42 0.92
N ARG A 46 -3.59 -3.46 1.85
CA ARG A 46 -4.47 -3.37 3.01
C ARG A 46 -5.80 -2.70 2.71
N LEU A 47 -5.83 -1.78 1.76
CA LEU A 47 -7.05 -1.18 1.25
C LEU A 47 -7.95 -2.25 0.60
N ASP A 48 -7.39 -3.24 -0.11
CA ASP A 48 -8.16 -4.39 -0.61
C ASP A 48 -8.83 -5.20 0.51
N LEU A 49 -8.23 -5.22 1.72
CA LEU A 49 -8.88 -5.81 2.90
C LEU A 49 -9.96 -4.90 3.49
N SER A 50 -9.75 -3.57 3.49
CA SER A 50 -10.75 -2.60 3.92
C SER A 50 -11.98 -2.56 3.02
N ILE A 51 -11.81 -2.60 1.69
CA ILE A 51 -12.93 -2.71 0.71
C ILE A 51 -13.71 -4.00 0.97
N LYS A 52 -13.03 -5.13 1.17
CA LYS A 52 -13.68 -6.40 1.51
C LYS A 52 -14.47 -6.32 2.82
N ASN A 53 -14.08 -5.43 3.72
CA ASN A 53 -14.76 -5.16 4.97
C ASN A 53 -15.76 -3.97 4.88
N ASN A 54 -16.07 -3.49 3.67
CA ASN A 54 -16.96 -2.35 3.39
C ASN A 54 -16.58 -1.05 4.11
N TRP A 55 -15.28 -0.78 4.26
CA TRP A 55 -14.77 0.50 4.79
C TRP A 55 -14.59 1.52 3.66
N PHE A 56 -15.70 1.98 3.10
CA PHE A 56 -15.77 3.11 2.16
C PHE A 56 -16.98 3.97 2.51
N ASP A 57 -16.90 5.26 2.23
CA ASP A 57 -18.00 6.20 2.47
C ASP A 57 -19.02 6.15 1.33
N GLU A 58 -20.16 6.83 1.48
CA GLU A 58 -21.29 6.80 0.52
C GLU A 58 -20.90 7.25 -0.90
N ASN A 59 -19.81 8.01 -1.04
CA ASN A 59 -19.24 8.43 -2.33
C ASN A 59 -18.30 7.40 -2.98
N GLY A 60 -18.03 6.27 -2.32
CA GLY A 60 -17.04 5.27 -2.75
C GLY A 60 -15.59 5.67 -2.44
N ASP A 61 -15.38 6.76 -1.69
CA ASP A 61 -14.07 7.20 -1.24
C ASP A 61 -13.60 6.33 -0.07
N ILE A 62 -12.46 5.68 -0.27
CA ILE A 62 -11.87 4.81 0.74
C ILE A 62 -10.92 5.64 1.60
N PHE A 63 -11.28 5.84 2.86
CA PHE A 63 -10.44 6.55 3.82
C PHE A 63 -9.37 5.64 4.41
N PHE A 64 -8.14 6.13 4.49
CA PHE A 64 -7.04 5.41 5.12
C PHE A 64 -7.06 5.62 6.65
N ILE A 65 -7.55 4.63 7.39
CA ILE A 65 -7.36 4.62 8.86
C ILE A 65 -6.04 3.92 9.18
N TYR A 66 -4.93 4.64 8.97
CA TYR A 66 -3.61 4.18 9.41
C TYR A 66 -3.05 5.07 10.50
N THR A 67 -2.81 4.48 11.67
CA THR A 67 -2.01 5.12 12.70
C THR A 67 -0.56 5.25 12.24
N ASN A 68 0.08 6.37 12.58
CA ASN A 68 1.50 6.61 12.28
C ASN A 68 2.40 5.48 12.81
N GLU A 69 1.99 4.83 13.89
CA GLU A 69 2.70 3.71 14.51
C GLU A 69 2.67 2.46 13.62
N LYS A 70 1.51 2.07 13.09
CA LYS A 70 1.41 0.94 12.16
C LYS A 70 2.27 1.17 10.92
N LEU A 71 2.27 2.39 10.37
CA LEU A 71 3.11 2.70 9.22
C LEU A 71 4.60 2.61 9.53
N LYS A 72 5.03 3.08 10.71
CA LYS A 72 6.42 2.93 11.15
C LYS A 72 6.84 1.47 11.29
N THR A 73 5.98 0.64 11.88
CA THR A 73 6.27 -0.79 12.04
C THR A 73 6.36 -1.51 10.70
N ILE A 74 5.42 -1.24 9.78
CA ILE A 74 5.39 -1.90 8.47
C ILE A 74 6.57 -1.45 7.59
N LEU A 75 6.85 -0.14 7.57
CA LEU A 75 7.96 0.42 6.79
C LEU A 75 9.32 0.26 7.47
N ASN A 76 9.33 -0.26 8.71
CA ASN A 76 10.50 -0.33 9.57
C ASN A 76 11.31 0.98 9.56
N CYS A 77 10.62 2.11 9.71
CA CYS A 77 11.20 3.44 9.51
C CYS A 77 11.01 4.34 10.73
N GLN A 78 11.94 5.28 10.93
CA GLN A 78 11.81 6.32 11.96
C GLN A 78 10.72 7.34 11.61
N ASN A 79 10.24 8.07 12.63
CA ASN A 79 9.26 9.16 12.49
C ASN A 79 9.61 10.15 11.36
N ALA A 80 10.86 10.60 11.30
CA ALA A 80 11.30 11.57 10.32
C ALA A 80 11.12 11.06 8.87
N LYS A 81 11.43 9.78 8.65
CA LYS A 81 11.27 9.14 7.35
C LYS A 81 9.80 8.96 6.98
N LEU A 82 8.94 8.60 7.96
CA LEU A 82 7.50 8.52 7.75
C LEU A 82 6.90 9.88 7.36
N VAL A 83 7.30 10.96 8.03
CA VAL A 83 6.82 12.32 7.71
C VAL A 83 7.24 12.72 6.30
N LYS A 84 8.46 12.39 5.89
CA LYS A 84 8.94 12.62 4.52
C LYS A 84 8.12 11.85 3.48
N ILE A 85 7.87 10.56 3.72
CA ILE A 85 7.04 9.73 2.84
C ILE A 85 5.62 10.30 2.72
N LYS A 86 5.01 10.71 3.83
CA LYS A 86 3.69 11.35 3.81
C LYS A 86 3.67 12.64 2.99
N LYS A 87 4.70 13.49 3.15
CA LYS A 87 4.84 14.70 2.33
C LYS A 87 4.98 14.36 0.84
N GLU A 88 5.87 13.44 0.48
CA GLU A 88 6.07 13.03 -0.93
C GLU A 88 4.78 12.49 -1.57
N LEU A 89 4.01 11.69 -0.84
CA LEU A 89 2.71 11.17 -1.31
C LEU A 89 1.68 12.30 -1.48
N THR A 90 1.67 13.26 -0.56
CA THR A 90 0.76 14.42 -0.61
C THR A 90 1.08 15.33 -1.79
N GLU A 91 2.36 15.56 -2.08
CA GLU A 91 2.84 16.40 -3.20
C GLU A 91 2.39 15.86 -4.57
N VAL A 92 2.34 14.54 -4.75
CA VAL A 92 1.88 13.92 -6.00
C VAL A 92 0.36 13.74 -6.06
N ASN A 93 -0.40 14.34 -5.13
CA ASN A 93 -1.84 14.16 -4.96
C ASN A 93 -2.28 12.71 -4.71
N LEU A 94 -1.38 11.84 -4.26
CA LEU A 94 -1.73 10.55 -3.68
C LEU A 94 -2.01 10.81 -2.19
N ARG A 95 -3.17 11.40 -1.92
CA ARG A 95 -3.60 11.63 -0.54
C ARG A 95 -3.80 10.27 0.15
N LEU A 96 -3.06 10.12 1.25
CA LEU A 96 -3.33 9.23 2.36
C LEU A 96 -4.44 9.82 3.21
#